data_AF-U1PFI4-F1
#
_entry.id   AF-U1PFI4-F1
#
_cell.length_a   1.000
_cell.length_b   1.000
_cell.length_c   1.000
_cell.angle_alpha   90.00
_cell.angle_beta   90.00
_cell.angle_gamma   90.00
#
_symmetry.space_group_name_H-M   'P 1'
#
loop_
_entity.id
_entity.type
_entity.pdbx_description
1 polymer ?
#
loop_
_entity_poly.entity_id
_entity_poly.type
_entity_poly.pdbx_seq_one_letter_code
_entity_poly.pdbx_strand_id
1 'polypeptide(L)'
;MFVEAVNEASAVEDERVARRKKEFVGATFGAFDIAGATLDAGDEHPIRLDHARFTAGVRAFDAVFEHEFLTNRARFETGDGNGSGEIGEVSFQSAKFSGDGEVSFEFAKFRGEEEVSFRNAEFSGDGEVSFRLAKFSGDGEVSFRLAKFSGDGEVLFYDAKFSGDEEVSFEECTFEMECSYIDVRFTSETDVLFTNAEFEETVTFETSAHKTVRDGNFYFPGAVFRDEVRFRSRETQSGEQDTDEEQPCFDLVFADSVDFSDATFQQGVDFSRTRFPEDTDSSEDTDLSGADLTGVNFTEADLTGASFERALLTRTELLGANLARTKLYGALLGNARINRETTFWLDGNEDDAHREPDGSPFPVRALRRVKMVFREREPYCRYDPRYRGSNGEPDLEKAGEVYATLERLANENSLPGLASECFLGRKDVQLREYWHDCNTTMIVRSFVPNLVARYGESPSRVLETGVVTVLVCGLAYDAFDLLEHADSEGTVTLFESLYFSGLTFTTLGYGDFTPANSTGQVLAVAEALTGVILLAILVFVFGRRATR
;
A
#
# COMPACT_ATOMS: atom_id res chain seq x y z
N MET A 1 -52.07 17.46 2.96
CA MET A 1 -52.10 17.93 1.55
C MET A 1 -51.27 17.08 0.61
N PHE A 2 -49.92 17.08 0.68
CA PHE A 2 -49.10 16.25 -0.23
C PHE A 2 -49.41 14.74 -0.08
N VAL A 3 -49.27 14.21 1.13
CA VAL A 3 -49.57 12.81 1.46
C VAL A 3 -51.00 12.43 1.06
N GLU A 4 -51.99 13.27 1.41
CA GLU A 4 -53.39 13.05 1.03
C GLU A 4 -53.56 13.02 -0.50
N ALA A 5 -52.89 13.89 -1.26
CA ALA A 5 -52.99 13.91 -2.71
C ALA A 5 -52.44 12.63 -3.35
N VAL A 6 -51.32 12.09 -2.82
CA VAL A 6 -50.74 10.82 -3.27
C VAL A 6 -51.67 9.67 -2.93
N ASN A 7 -52.09 9.54 -1.67
CA ASN A 7 -52.91 8.42 -1.21
C ASN A 7 -54.35 8.46 -1.74
N GLU A 8 -54.90 9.64 -2.07
CA GLU A 8 -56.16 9.71 -2.79
C GLU A 8 -56.03 9.25 -4.24
N ALA A 9 -54.85 9.37 -4.85
CA ALA A 9 -54.64 9.03 -6.25
C ALA A 9 -54.72 7.51 -6.48
N SER A 10 -54.34 6.70 -5.50
CA SER A 10 -54.48 5.23 -5.56
C SER A 10 -55.95 4.78 -5.54
N ALA A 11 -56.87 5.60 -5.02
CA ALA A 11 -58.30 5.30 -4.97
C ALA A 11 -59.10 5.76 -6.21
N VAL A 12 -58.46 6.37 -7.22
CA VAL A 12 -59.12 6.91 -8.42
C VAL A 12 -59.14 5.88 -9.55
N GLU A 13 -60.34 5.52 -10.03
CA GLU A 13 -60.52 4.54 -11.13
C GLU A 13 -60.02 5.05 -12.51
N ASP A 14 -59.98 6.37 -12.73
CA ASP A 14 -59.48 6.94 -13.99
C ASP A 14 -57.95 7.10 -13.93
N GLU A 15 -57.23 6.18 -14.58
CA GLU A 15 -55.76 6.15 -14.68
C GLU A 15 -55.15 7.52 -15.01
N ARG A 16 -55.77 8.28 -15.93
CA ARG A 16 -55.21 9.58 -16.36
C ARG A 16 -55.30 10.62 -15.24
N VAL A 17 -56.36 10.56 -14.43
CA VAL A 17 -56.55 11.43 -13.28
C VAL A 17 -55.68 10.98 -12.11
N ALA A 18 -55.61 9.67 -11.86
CA ALA A 18 -54.72 9.07 -10.87
C ALA A 18 -53.26 9.46 -11.13
N ARG A 19 -52.78 9.32 -12.37
CA ARG A 19 -51.42 9.72 -12.76
C ARG A 19 -51.14 11.20 -12.50
N ARG A 20 -52.05 12.08 -12.93
CA ARG A 20 -51.88 13.54 -12.74
C ARG A 20 -51.85 13.97 -11.28
N LYS A 21 -52.50 13.23 -10.39
CA LYS A 21 -52.46 13.52 -8.94
C LYS A 21 -51.11 13.15 -8.30
N LYS A 22 -50.29 12.31 -8.95
CA LYS A 22 -48.96 11.87 -8.50
C LYS A 22 -47.81 12.65 -9.16
N GLU A 23 -48.12 13.51 -10.14
CA GLU A 23 -47.17 14.37 -10.86
C GLU A 23 -47.10 15.78 -10.23
N PHE A 24 -46.03 16.08 -9.50
CA PHE A 24 -45.79 17.37 -8.83
C PHE A 24 -44.77 18.23 -9.58
N VAL A 25 -44.97 18.37 -10.90
CA VAL A 25 -44.00 19.04 -11.78
C VAL A 25 -43.90 20.54 -11.47
N GLY A 26 -42.70 21.01 -11.11
CA GLY A 26 -42.44 22.42 -10.78
C GLY A 26 -43.06 22.91 -9.47
N ALA A 27 -43.59 21.99 -8.65
CA ALA A 27 -44.18 22.32 -7.36
C ALA A 27 -43.16 22.98 -6.43
N THR A 28 -43.62 23.91 -5.58
CA THR A 28 -42.79 24.53 -4.55
C THR A 28 -43.37 24.21 -3.18
N PHE A 29 -42.58 23.53 -2.36
CA PHE A 29 -42.89 23.15 -0.99
C PHE A 29 -42.10 24.03 -0.03
N GLY A 30 -42.77 24.52 1.01
CA GLY A 30 -42.13 25.19 2.14
C GLY A 30 -41.51 24.17 3.08
N ALA A 31 -41.80 24.28 4.38
CA ALA A 31 -41.41 23.27 5.36
C ALA A 31 -42.10 21.95 5.01
N PHE A 32 -41.30 20.94 4.63
CA PHE A 32 -41.81 19.65 4.19
C PHE A 32 -41.51 18.58 5.24
N ASP A 33 -42.49 18.35 6.11
CA ASP A 33 -42.45 17.33 7.15
C ASP A 33 -43.52 16.29 6.86
N ILE A 34 -43.08 15.07 6.59
CA ILE A 34 -43.93 13.91 6.29
C ILE A 34 -43.67 12.77 7.28
N ALA A 35 -43.33 13.09 8.53
CA ALA A 35 -43.03 12.09 9.53
C ALA A 35 -44.16 11.04 9.71
N GLY A 36 -43.80 9.76 9.63
CA GLY A 36 -44.69 8.61 9.75
C GLY A 36 -45.68 8.43 8.60
N ALA A 37 -45.51 9.16 7.49
CA ALA A 37 -46.41 9.06 6.35
C ALA A 37 -46.06 7.86 5.46
N THR A 38 -47.06 7.04 5.15
CA THR A 38 -46.99 6.10 4.03
C THR A 38 -47.59 6.75 2.79
N LEU A 39 -46.80 6.79 1.72
CA LEU A 39 -47.11 7.33 0.41
C LEU A 39 -47.29 6.15 -0.54
N ASP A 40 -48.54 5.69 -0.63
CA ASP A 40 -48.92 4.59 -1.51
C ASP A 40 -49.36 5.16 -2.86
N ALA A 41 -48.49 5.00 -3.85
CA ALA A 41 -48.78 5.38 -5.22
C ALA A 41 -49.57 4.31 -5.99
N GLY A 42 -49.67 3.06 -5.52
CA GLY A 42 -50.19 1.93 -6.28
C GLY A 42 -49.39 1.55 -7.55
N ASP A 43 -49.55 0.31 -7.98
CA ASP A 43 -48.71 -0.40 -8.97
C ASP A 43 -48.56 0.24 -10.38
N GLU A 44 -49.39 1.23 -10.74
CA GLU A 44 -49.46 1.69 -12.14
C GLU A 44 -48.66 2.97 -12.45
N HIS A 45 -48.39 3.85 -11.47
CA HIS A 45 -47.82 5.18 -11.76
C HIS A 45 -46.84 5.71 -10.69
N PRO A 46 -45.65 6.20 -11.10
CA PRO A 46 -44.65 6.73 -10.19
C PRO A 46 -45.08 8.01 -9.46
N ILE A 47 -44.53 8.21 -8.27
CA ILE A 47 -44.49 9.52 -7.63
C ILE A 47 -43.44 10.36 -8.38
N ARG A 48 -43.87 11.45 -9.03
CA ARG A 48 -42.98 12.29 -9.86
C ARG A 48 -42.82 13.69 -9.27
N LEU A 49 -41.57 14.08 -8.99
CA LEU A 49 -41.20 15.39 -8.44
C LEU A 49 -40.29 16.20 -9.39
N ASP A 50 -40.54 16.11 -10.69
CA ASP A 50 -39.75 16.81 -11.71
C ASP A 50 -39.77 18.33 -11.47
N HIS A 51 -38.59 18.95 -11.38
CA HIS A 51 -38.40 20.37 -11.10
C HIS A 51 -39.00 20.87 -9.77
N ALA A 52 -39.36 19.97 -8.87
CA ALA A 52 -39.89 20.34 -7.56
C ALA A 52 -38.82 21.09 -6.74
N ARG A 53 -39.26 22.06 -5.92
CA ARG A 53 -38.40 22.85 -5.03
C ARG A 53 -38.92 22.75 -3.61
N PHE A 54 -38.09 22.27 -2.70
CA PHE A 54 -38.31 22.29 -1.26
C PHE A 54 -37.40 23.39 -0.73
N THR A 55 -37.97 24.47 -0.20
CA THR A 55 -37.22 25.72 0.07
C THR A 55 -37.01 26.01 1.54
N ALA A 56 -37.48 25.15 2.44
CA ALA A 56 -37.37 25.36 3.88
C ALA A 56 -37.04 24.07 4.63
N GLY A 57 -36.26 23.18 4.00
CA GLY A 57 -35.83 21.89 4.54
C GLY A 57 -36.84 20.76 4.38
N VAL A 58 -36.36 19.54 4.62
CA VAL A 58 -37.10 18.29 4.45
C VAL A 58 -36.87 17.36 5.65
N ARG A 59 -37.96 16.90 6.26
CA ARG A 59 -37.97 15.81 7.25
C ARG A 59 -38.86 14.68 6.77
N ALA A 60 -38.25 13.54 6.47
CA ALA A 60 -38.93 12.32 6.07
C ALA A 60 -38.69 11.22 7.11
N PHE A 61 -39.11 11.46 8.36
CA PHE A 61 -38.89 10.50 9.46
C PHE A 61 -39.87 9.35 9.40
N ASP A 62 -39.41 8.10 9.36
CA ASP A 62 -40.28 6.92 9.25
C ASP A 62 -41.26 7.00 8.05
N ALA A 63 -40.88 7.76 7.01
CA ALA A 63 -41.71 7.94 5.83
C ALA A 63 -41.51 6.74 4.90
N VAL A 64 -42.61 6.18 4.40
CA VAL A 64 -42.58 5.05 3.46
C VAL A 64 -43.05 5.54 2.11
N PHE A 65 -42.19 5.48 1.10
CA PHE A 65 -42.51 5.71 -0.30
C PHE A 65 -42.70 4.36 -0.96
N GLU A 66 -43.93 4.02 -1.31
CA GLU A 66 -44.26 2.78 -2.01
C GLU A 66 -44.19 2.98 -3.54
N HIS A 67 -43.68 1.98 -4.26
CA HIS A 67 -43.47 1.96 -5.72
C HIS A 67 -42.39 2.92 -6.24
N GLU A 68 -42.43 3.23 -7.54
CA GLU A 68 -41.48 4.09 -8.25
C GLU A 68 -41.47 5.52 -7.70
N PHE A 69 -40.26 6.03 -7.42
CA PHE A 69 -40.03 7.39 -6.97
C PHE A 69 -39.05 8.08 -7.92
N LEU A 70 -39.56 9.03 -8.71
CA LEU A 70 -38.79 9.65 -9.79
C LEU A 70 -38.66 11.16 -9.58
N THR A 71 -37.42 11.63 -9.63
CA THR A 71 -37.11 13.05 -9.55
C THR A 71 -36.16 13.45 -10.69
N ASN A 72 -36.52 14.52 -11.40
CA ASN A 72 -35.63 15.16 -12.38
C ASN A 72 -35.45 16.63 -12.03
N ARG A 73 -34.22 17.08 -11.73
CA ARG A 73 -33.90 18.46 -11.33
C ARG A 73 -34.68 18.95 -10.11
N ALA A 74 -35.05 18.03 -9.22
CA ALA A 74 -35.60 18.39 -7.91
C ALA A 74 -34.54 19.10 -7.07
N ARG A 75 -34.96 20.05 -6.25
CA ARG A 75 -34.08 20.78 -5.32
C ARG A 75 -34.61 20.66 -3.90
N PHE A 76 -33.86 19.97 -3.07
CA PHE A 76 -34.08 19.84 -1.64
C PHE A 76 -33.14 20.83 -0.96
N GLU A 77 -33.65 22.02 -0.62
CA GLU A 77 -32.85 23.13 -0.09
C GLU A 77 -33.40 23.57 1.28
N THR A 78 -32.50 23.82 2.23
CA THR A 78 -32.80 24.60 3.42
C THR A 78 -32.91 26.08 3.02
N GLY A 79 -33.86 26.82 3.62
CA GLY A 79 -34.07 28.25 3.31
C GLY A 79 -32.98 29.13 3.94
N ASP A 80 -32.83 30.38 3.48
CA ASP A 80 -31.78 31.33 3.89
C ASP A 80 -31.88 31.85 5.37
N GLY A 81 -32.25 31.01 6.34
CA GLY A 81 -32.18 31.30 7.77
C GLY A 81 -33.07 32.44 8.31
N ASN A 82 -34.05 32.94 7.55
CA ASN A 82 -34.78 34.18 7.87
C ASN A 82 -36.29 34.01 8.05
N GLY A 83 -36.82 32.79 7.91
CA GLY A 83 -38.24 32.48 8.05
C GLY A 83 -38.58 31.72 9.34
N SER A 84 -39.59 32.17 10.09
CA SER A 84 -40.19 31.37 11.17
C SER A 84 -40.90 30.15 10.57
N GLY A 85 -40.28 28.97 10.64
CA GLY A 85 -40.82 27.71 10.11
C GLY A 85 -39.83 26.85 9.32
N GLU A 86 -38.55 27.21 9.28
CA GLU A 86 -37.50 26.44 8.60
C GLU A 86 -37.16 25.15 9.35
N ILE A 87 -37.01 24.06 8.59
CA ILE A 87 -36.62 22.74 9.09
C ILE A 87 -35.09 22.65 9.30
N GLY A 88 -34.30 23.53 8.68
CA GLY A 88 -32.85 23.66 8.89
C GLY A 88 -31.99 22.50 8.36
N GLU A 89 -32.63 21.38 8.00
CA GLU A 89 -31.96 20.16 7.56
C GLU A 89 -32.64 19.53 6.33
N VAL A 90 -31.91 18.66 5.64
CA VAL A 90 -32.46 17.70 4.67
C VAL A 90 -32.19 16.31 5.24
N SER A 91 -33.19 15.74 5.91
CA SER A 91 -33.04 14.52 6.70
C SER A 91 -34.08 13.45 6.32
N PHE A 92 -33.56 12.29 5.92
CA PHE A 92 -34.31 11.08 5.59
C PHE A 92 -34.01 10.01 6.66
N GLN A 93 -34.55 10.21 7.86
CA GLN A 93 -34.33 9.28 8.97
C GLN A 93 -35.34 8.12 8.93
N SER A 94 -34.86 6.87 8.86
CA SER A 94 -35.72 5.68 8.77
C SER A 94 -36.73 5.75 7.62
N ALA A 95 -36.40 6.54 6.58
CA ALA A 95 -37.19 6.64 5.38
C ALA A 95 -37.03 5.34 4.58
N LYS A 96 -38.14 4.76 4.13
CA LYS A 96 -38.15 3.57 3.31
C LYS A 96 -38.62 3.92 1.91
N PHE A 97 -37.74 3.75 0.94
CA PHE A 97 -38.07 3.74 -0.48
C PHE A 97 -38.23 2.28 -0.88
N SER A 98 -39.47 1.80 -0.90
CA SER A 98 -39.80 0.40 -1.17
C SER A 98 -40.69 0.27 -2.38
N GLY A 99 -40.28 -0.50 -3.38
CA GLY A 99 -41.12 -0.67 -4.55
C GLY A 99 -40.60 -1.70 -5.54
N ASP A 100 -41.49 -2.10 -6.43
CA ASP A 100 -41.22 -2.94 -7.60
C ASP A 100 -40.57 -2.17 -8.77
N GLY A 101 -40.18 -0.91 -8.56
CA GLY A 101 -39.70 -0.04 -9.63
C GLY A 101 -38.57 0.91 -9.23
N GLU A 102 -38.20 1.78 -10.16
CA GLU A 102 -37.01 2.65 -10.09
C GLU A 102 -37.12 3.76 -9.01
N VAL A 103 -36.02 3.96 -8.28
CA VAL A 103 -35.82 5.14 -7.42
C VAL A 103 -34.75 6.01 -8.08
N SER A 104 -35.19 7.12 -8.67
CA SER A 104 -34.35 7.91 -9.59
C SER A 104 -34.19 9.35 -9.11
N PHE A 105 -32.94 9.77 -8.93
CA PHE A 105 -32.53 11.12 -8.58
C PHE A 105 -31.67 11.74 -9.69
N GLU A 106 -32.31 12.11 -10.79
CA GLU A 106 -31.63 12.69 -11.95
C GLU A 106 -31.45 14.21 -11.78
N PHE A 107 -30.22 14.71 -11.85
CA PHE A 107 -29.89 16.14 -11.64
C PHE A 107 -30.42 16.72 -10.31
N ALA A 108 -30.73 15.87 -9.33
CA ALA A 108 -31.25 16.29 -8.04
C ALA A 108 -30.19 17.11 -7.29
N LYS A 109 -30.64 18.07 -6.49
CA LYS A 109 -29.76 18.85 -5.60
C LYS A 109 -30.25 18.68 -4.17
N PHE A 110 -29.37 18.21 -3.30
CA PHE A 110 -29.56 18.15 -1.87
C PHE A 110 -28.64 19.21 -1.26
N ARG A 111 -29.21 20.24 -0.66
CA ARG A 111 -28.49 21.34 -0.01
C ARG A 111 -29.01 21.54 1.42
N GLY A 112 -28.19 21.18 2.39
CA GLY A 112 -28.41 21.45 3.82
C GLY A 112 -27.47 22.53 4.32
N GLU A 113 -27.95 23.42 5.20
CA GLU A 113 -27.13 24.38 5.94
C GLU A 113 -26.32 23.71 7.07
N GLU A 114 -26.85 22.65 7.68
CA GLU A 114 -26.14 21.90 8.73
C GLU A 114 -25.74 20.50 8.22
N GLU A 115 -26.71 19.70 7.77
CA GLU A 115 -26.46 18.31 7.37
C GLU A 115 -27.39 17.91 6.21
N VAL A 116 -26.88 17.02 5.34
CA VAL A 116 -27.70 16.18 4.47
C VAL A 116 -27.58 14.75 4.98
N SER A 117 -28.63 14.24 5.62
CA SER A 117 -28.59 12.98 6.38
C SER A 117 -29.52 11.92 5.82
N PHE A 118 -28.99 10.74 5.54
CA PHE A 118 -29.72 9.50 5.20
C PHE A 118 -29.46 8.47 6.29
N ARG A 119 -30.10 8.66 7.45
CA ARG A 119 -29.91 7.81 8.62
C ARG A 119 -30.91 6.68 8.66
N ASN A 120 -30.45 5.42 8.70
CA ASN A 120 -31.32 4.23 8.71
C ASN A 120 -32.28 4.19 7.50
N ALA A 121 -31.91 4.87 6.41
CA ALA A 121 -32.72 4.91 5.20
C ALA A 121 -32.64 3.56 4.48
N GLU A 122 -33.78 3.04 4.05
CA GLU A 122 -33.87 1.75 3.34
C GLU A 122 -34.30 2.01 1.90
N PHE A 123 -33.44 1.63 0.95
CA PHE A 123 -33.74 1.57 -0.46
C PHE A 123 -33.92 0.09 -0.80
N SER A 124 -35.16 -0.33 -1.04
CA SER A 124 -35.52 -1.73 -1.25
C SER A 124 -36.34 -1.88 -2.53
N GLY A 125 -35.98 -2.81 -3.40
CA GLY A 125 -36.78 -3.06 -4.60
C GLY A 125 -36.07 -3.80 -5.72
N ASP A 126 -36.84 -4.12 -6.77
CA ASP A 126 -36.34 -4.80 -7.96
C ASP A 126 -35.79 -3.81 -9.01
N GLY A 127 -35.98 -2.50 -8.79
CA GLY A 127 -35.57 -1.43 -9.70
C GLY A 127 -34.20 -0.81 -9.40
N GLU A 128 -33.68 -0.05 -10.36
CA GLU A 128 -32.43 0.73 -10.19
C GLU A 128 -32.62 1.83 -9.14
N VAL A 129 -31.67 1.94 -8.20
CA VAL A 129 -31.53 3.10 -7.30
C VAL A 129 -30.45 4.01 -7.88
N SER A 130 -30.86 5.05 -8.60
CA SER A 130 -29.96 5.86 -9.42
C SER A 130 -29.79 7.28 -8.91
N PHE A 131 -28.54 7.70 -8.78
CA PHE A 131 -28.11 9.06 -8.48
C PHE A 131 -27.30 9.59 -9.66
N ARG A 132 -28.00 9.99 -10.73
CA ARG A 132 -27.38 10.47 -11.97
C ARG A 132 -27.23 11.97 -11.95
N LEU A 133 -26.00 12.48 -12.05
CA LEU A 133 -25.69 13.91 -12.03
C LEU A 133 -26.24 14.64 -10.79
N ALA A 134 -26.50 13.87 -9.72
CA ALA A 134 -26.99 14.37 -8.45
C ALA A 134 -25.91 15.18 -7.75
N LYS A 135 -26.31 16.19 -6.97
CA LYS A 135 -25.40 17.01 -6.18
C LYS A 135 -25.82 16.95 -4.72
N PHE A 136 -24.92 16.45 -3.89
CA PHE A 136 -25.02 16.51 -2.44
C PHE A 136 -24.07 17.61 -1.98
N SER A 137 -24.65 18.63 -1.33
CA SER A 137 -23.90 19.74 -0.76
C SER A 137 -24.40 19.99 0.66
N GLY A 138 -23.52 19.89 1.64
CA GLY A 138 -23.79 20.35 3.01
C GLY A 138 -22.75 21.38 3.38
N ASP A 139 -23.17 22.49 4.01
CA ASP A 139 -22.21 23.40 4.66
C ASP A 139 -21.60 22.72 5.93
N GLY A 140 -22.06 21.51 6.29
CA GLY A 140 -21.45 20.57 7.25
C GLY A 140 -21.25 19.17 6.64
N GLU A 141 -21.88 18.14 7.20
CA GLU A 141 -21.71 16.73 6.80
C GLU A 141 -22.75 16.27 5.74
N VAL A 142 -22.31 15.40 4.82
CA VAL A 142 -23.21 14.57 3.99
C VAL A 142 -23.09 13.12 4.47
N SER A 143 -24.08 12.65 5.23
CA SER A 143 -24.01 11.35 5.91
C SER A 143 -25.02 10.35 5.35
N PHE A 144 -24.54 9.16 5.04
CA PHE A 144 -25.32 7.94 4.89
C PHE A 144 -24.93 7.05 6.06
N ARG A 145 -25.80 6.94 7.05
CA ARG A 145 -25.52 6.17 8.27
C ARG A 145 -26.53 5.07 8.43
N LEU A 146 -26.09 3.83 8.57
CA LEU A 146 -26.98 2.67 8.66
C LEU A 146 -27.93 2.56 7.45
N ALA A 147 -27.56 3.15 6.31
CA ALA A 147 -28.38 3.09 5.12
C ALA A 147 -28.29 1.69 4.51
N LYS A 148 -29.44 1.14 4.11
CA LYS A 148 -29.54 -0.20 3.54
C LYS A 148 -30.03 -0.12 2.10
N PHE A 149 -29.28 -0.73 1.19
CA PHE A 149 -29.64 -0.90 -0.21
C PHE A 149 -29.88 -2.39 -0.44
N SER A 150 -31.10 -2.79 -0.79
CA SER A 150 -31.50 -4.20 -0.91
C SER A 150 -32.47 -4.48 -2.05
N GLY A 151 -32.53 -5.74 -2.47
CA GLY A 151 -33.39 -6.19 -3.56
C GLY A 151 -32.58 -6.74 -4.73
N ASP A 152 -33.23 -6.92 -5.88
CA ASP A 152 -32.66 -7.55 -7.07
C ASP A 152 -32.13 -6.51 -8.09
N GLY A 153 -32.23 -5.21 -7.77
CA GLY A 153 -31.79 -4.10 -8.61
C GLY A 153 -30.29 -3.78 -8.51
N GLU A 154 -29.92 -2.58 -8.95
CA GLU A 154 -28.55 -2.04 -8.88
C GLU A 154 -28.54 -0.64 -8.26
N VAL A 155 -27.45 -0.28 -7.60
CA VAL A 155 -27.19 1.08 -7.10
C VAL A 155 -26.20 1.77 -8.02
N LEU A 156 -26.62 2.87 -8.65
CA LEU A 156 -25.79 3.60 -9.60
C LEU A 156 -25.57 5.05 -9.17
N PHE A 157 -24.31 5.39 -8.88
CA PHE A 157 -23.85 6.77 -8.79
C PHE A 157 -23.12 7.14 -10.08
N TYR A 158 -23.75 7.96 -10.93
CA TYR A 158 -23.18 8.33 -12.24
C TYR A 158 -22.96 9.85 -12.34
N ASP A 159 -21.71 10.28 -12.47
CA ASP A 159 -21.27 11.69 -12.47
C ASP A 159 -21.92 12.50 -11.31
N ALA A 160 -22.18 11.82 -10.19
CA ALA A 160 -22.67 12.40 -8.96
C ALA A 160 -21.57 13.28 -8.34
N LYS A 161 -21.96 14.38 -7.71
CA LYS A 161 -21.05 15.26 -6.99
C LYS A 161 -21.40 15.28 -5.51
N PHE A 162 -20.41 14.98 -4.68
CA PHE A 162 -20.46 15.14 -3.24
C PHE A 162 -19.58 16.33 -2.83
N SER A 163 -20.08 17.14 -1.90
CA SER A 163 -19.42 18.33 -1.39
C SER A 163 -19.86 18.53 0.07
N GLY A 164 -19.10 17.99 1.01
CA GLY A 164 -19.23 18.32 2.43
C GLY A 164 -18.10 19.26 2.80
N ASP A 165 -18.40 20.36 3.48
CA ASP A 165 -17.35 21.25 4.02
C ASP A 165 -16.57 20.53 5.16
N GLU A 166 -17.18 19.52 5.80
CA GLU A 166 -16.52 18.65 6.78
C GLU A 166 -16.20 17.26 6.22
N GLU A 167 -17.22 16.41 5.99
CA GLU A 167 -17.01 15.02 5.54
C GLU A 167 -18.18 14.48 4.70
N VAL A 168 -17.91 13.43 3.93
CA VAL A 168 -18.90 12.59 3.25
C VAL A 168 -18.77 11.17 3.78
N SER A 169 -19.75 10.73 4.58
CA SER A 169 -19.69 9.46 5.29
C SER A 169 -20.72 8.44 4.80
N PHE A 170 -20.30 7.18 4.71
CA PHE A 170 -21.08 5.97 4.47
C PHE A 170 -20.79 5.00 5.64
N GLU A 171 -21.35 5.31 6.80
CA GLU A 171 -21.05 4.64 8.07
C GLU A 171 -22.05 3.49 8.31
N GLU A 172 -21.54 2.27 8.49
CA GLU A 172 -22.36 1.07 8.75
C GLU A 172 -23.44 0.82 7.68
N CYS A 173 -23.18 1.22 6.43
CA CYS A 173 -24.07 0.97 5.30
C CYS A 173 -24.03 -0.48 4.85
N THR A 174 -25.16 -1.02 4.39
CA THR A 174 -25.24 -2.35 3.78
C THR A 174 -25.72 -2.24 2.34
N PHE A 175 -24.91 -2.74 1.41
CA PHE A 175 -25.22 -2.82 -0.01
C PHE A 175 -25.42 -4.30 -0.39
N GLU A 176 -26.68 -4.76 -0.40
CA GLU A 176 -27.07 -6.11 -0.84
C GLU A 176 -27.23 -6.20 -2.37
N MET A 177 -27.20 -5.07 -3.08
CA MET A 177 -27.30 -4.95 -4.54
C MET A 177 -25.94 -4.63 -5.17
N GLU A 178 -25.76 -4.91 -6.46
CA GLU A 178 -24.60 -4.45 -7.22
C GLU A 178 -24.46 -2.93 -7.13
N CYS A 179 -23.25 -2.43 -6.86
CA CYS A 179 -23.02 -1.00 -6.64
C CYS A 179 -21.94 -0.45 -7.57
N SER A 180 -22.29 0.60 -8.33
CA SER A 180 -21.39 1.22 -9.30
C SER A 180 -21.21 2.71 -9.02
N TYR A 181 -19.96 3.11 -8.79
CA TYR A 181 -19.51 4.50 -8.70
C TYR A 181 -18.78 4.86 -10.00
N ILE A 182 -19.46 5.54 -10.92
CA ILE A 182 -18.95 5.88 -12.25
C ILE A 182 -18.80 7.40 -12.37
N ASP A 183 -17.58 7.87 -12.62
CA ASP A 183 -17.23 9.29 -12.77
C ASP A 183 -17.69 10.17 -11.58
N VAL A 184 -17.82 9.58 -10.39
CA VAL A 184 -18.23 10.29 -9.17
C VAL A 184 -17.14 11.27 -8.75
N ARG A 185 -17.54 12.48 -8.36
CA ARG A 185 -16.64 13.55 -7.91
C ARG A 185 -16.92 13.91 -6.47
N PHE A 186 -15.88 13.83 -5.65
CA PHE A 186 -15.87 14.46 -4.35
C PHE A 186 -15.27 15.87 -4.52
N THR A 187 -15.16 16.66 -3.46
CA THR A 187 -14.39 17.92 -3.49
C THR A 187 -13.06 17.69 -2.81
N SER A 188 -11.99 18.34 -3.29
CA SER A 188 -10.60 18.14 -2.82
C SER A 188 -10.35 18.43 -1.33
N GLU A 189 -11.31 18.98 -0.59
CA GLU A 189 -11.21 19.24 0.85
C GLU A 189 -12.04 18.25 1.69
N THR A 190 -12.74 17.31 1.05
CA THR A 190 -13.70 16.43 1.72
C THR A 190 -13.16 15.02 1.85
N ASP A 191 -13.12 14.52 3.09
CA ASP A 191 -12.83 13.11 3.38
C ASP A 191 -14.05 12.25 3.02
N VAL A 192 -13.81 11.12 2.36
CA VAL A 192 -14.83 10.15 1.97
C VAL A 192 -14.65 8.89 2.80
N LEU A 193 -15.60 8.60 3.68
CA LEU A 193 -15.51 7.50 4.64
C LEU A 193 -16.52 6.41 4.33
N PHE A 194 -16.07 5.17 4.23
CA PHE A 194 -16.86 3.94 4.12
C PHE A 194 -16.62 3.05 5.35
N THR A 195 -16.80 3.62 6.54
CA THR A 195 -16.49 2.97 7.81
C THR A 195 -17.46 1.83 8.09
N ASN A 196 -16.94 0.61 8.25
CA ASN A 196 -17.74 -0.61 8.46
C ASN A 196 -18.85 -0.81 7.41
N ALA A 197 -18.64 -0.33 6.18
CA ALA A 197 -19.57 -0.57 5.09
C ALA A 197 -19.49 -2.04 4.64
N GLU A 198 -20.65 -2.68 4.45
CA GLU A 198 -20.77 -4.05 3.97
C GLU A 198 -21.29 -4.07 2.54
N PHE A 199 -20.53 -4.67 1.64
CA PHE A 199 -20.91 -4.89 0.24
C PHE A 199 -21.07 -6.40 0.00
N GLU A 200 -22.30 -6.83 -0.25
CA GLU A 200 -22.63 -8.25 -0.50
C GLU A 200 -22.32 -8.68 -1.93
N GLU A 201 -22.58 -7.79 -2.88
CA GLU A 201 -22.46 -8.00 -4.33
C GLU A 201 -21.31 -7.18 -4.92
N THR A 202 -21.06 -7.34 -6.22
CA THR A 202 -19.95 -6.69 -6.92
C THR A 202 -19.98 -5.17 -6.77
N VAL A 203 -18.82 -4.59 -6.45
CA VAL A 203 -18.62 -3.13 -6.36
C VAL A 203 -17.63 -2.66 -7.42
N THR A 204 -18.02 -1.66 -8.19
CA THR A 204 -17.16 -1.07 -9.22
C THR A 204 -16.93 0.42 -8.96
N PHE A 205 -15.66 0.79 -8.81
CA PHE A 205 -15.20 2.18 -8.83
C PHE A 205 -14.53 2.42 -10.18
N GLU A 206 -15.19 3.22 -11.04
CA GLU A 206 -14.75 3.46 -12.42
C GLU A 206 -14.62 4.96 -12.72
N THR A 207 -13.47 5.37 -13.27
CA THR A 207 -13.23 6.73 -13.77
C THR A 207 -12.96 6.73 -15.28
N SER A 208 -13.36 7.80 -15.97
CA SER A 208 -12.98 8.03 -17.36
C SER A 208 -11.59 8.67 -17.48
N ALA A 209 -10.76 8.22 -18.43
CA ALA A 209 -9.34 8.54 -18.63
C ALA A 209 -8.93 10.04 -18.75
N HIS A 210 -9.87 10.97 -18.66
CA HIS A 210 -9.61 12.42 -18.65
C HIS A 210 -10.02 13.12 -17.35
N LYS A 211 -10.61 12.38 -16.42
CA LYS A 211 -10.82 12.79 -15.04
C LYS A 211 -9.88 11.92 -14.21
N THR A 212 -8.71 12.45 -13.89
CA THR A 212 -8.02 11.95 -12.69
C THR A 212 -9.06 12.00 -11.57
N VAL A 213 -9.21 10.92 -10.81
CA VAL A 213 -9.96 10.95 -9.54
C VAL A 213 -9.14 11.86 -8.65
N ARG A 214 -9.38 13.17 -8.78
CA ARG A 214 -8.52 14.23 -8.24
C ARG A 214 -9.07 14.84 -6.98
N ASP A 215 -10.07 14.19 -6.38
CA ASP A 215 -10.87 14.80 -5.35
C ASP A 215 -11.12 13.80 -4.23
N GLY A 216 -10.50 14.06 -3.07
CA GLY A 216 -10.85 13.48 -1.78
C GLY A 216 -9.93 12.36 -1.30
N ASN A 217 -9.74 12.31 0.02
CA ASN A 217 -9.18 11.16 0.73
C ASN A 217 -10.22 10.04 0.81
N PHE A 218 -9.82 8.80 0.59
CA PHE A 218 -10.73 7.64 0.65
C PHE A 218 -10.40 6.73 1.81
N TYR A 219 -11.36 6.54 2.72
CA TYR A 219 -11.20 5.68 3.89
C TYR A 219 -12.22 4.55 3.84
N PHE A 220 -11.77 3.31 3.95
CA PHE A 220 -12.55 2.07 4.02
C PHE A 220 -12.24 1.24 5.29
N PRO A 221 -12.13 1.86 6.49
CA PRO A 221 -11.71 1.13 7.67
C PRO A 221 -12.78 0.11 8.08
N GLY A 222 -12.37 -1.14 8.22
CA GLY A 222 -13.26 -2.24 8.57
C GLY A 222 -14.34 -2.58 7.52
N ALA A 223 -14.22 -2.05 6.29
CA ALA A 223 -15.16 -2.37 5.23
C ALA A 223 -15.08 -3.86 4.84
N VAL A 224 -16.22 -4.46 4.54
CA VAL A 224 -16.33 -5.88 4.17
C VAL A 224 -16.85 -6.00 2.75
N PHE A 225 -16.04 -6.58 1.88
CA PHE A 225 -16.39 -6.89 0.50
C PHE A 225 -16.55 -8.40 0.34
N ARG A 226 -17.79 -8.86 0.13
CA ARG A 226 -18.11 -10.29 0.02
C ARG A 226 -18.02 -10.83 -1.40
N ASP A 227 -18.09 -9.94 -2.40
CA ASP A 227 -17.94 -10.27 -3.82
C ASP A 227 -16.80 -9.46 -4.47
N GLU A 228 -16.69 -9.53 -5.80
CA GLU A 228 -15.60 -8.89 -6.56
C GLU A 228 -15.60 -7.36 -6.41
N VAL A 229 -14.42 -6.79 -6.18
CA VAL A 229 -14.21 -5.34 -6.14
C VAL A 229 -13.28 -4.92 -7.27
N ARG A 230 -13.73 -3.96 -8.07
CA ARG A 230 -12.99 -3.46 -9.23
C ARG A 230 -12.66 -1.99 -9.07
N PHE A 231 -11.38 -1.68 -8.97
CA PHE A 231 -10.83 -0.33 -9.02
C PHE A 231 -10.14 -0.15 -10.38
N ARG A 232 -10.87 0.38 -11.38
CA ARG A 232 -10.37 0.45 -12.77
C ARG A 232 -10.68 1.78 -13.46
N SER A 233 -9.97 2.05 -14.54
CA SER A 233 -10.33 3.12 -15.47
C SER A 233 -11.00 2.55 -16.71
N ARG A 234 -11.89 3.34 -17.30
CA ARG A 234 -12.57 2.99 -18.54
C ARG A 234 -11.57 3.11 -19.69
N GLU A 235 -11.21 1.98 -20.32
CA GLU A 235 -10.39 1.96 -21.54
C GLU A 235 -11.02 2.89 -22.60
N THR A 236 -10.47 4.09 -22.75
CA THR A 236 -10.70 4.88 -23.95
C THR A 236 -9.90 4.20 -25.04
N GLN A 237 -10.57 3.63 -26.06
CA GLN A 237 -9.91 3.16 -27.28
C GLN A 237 -8.94 4.25 -27.74
N SER A 238 -7.65 3.95 -27.63
CA SER A 238 -6.54 4.85 -27.89
C SER A 238 -6.70 5.48 -29.28
N GLY A 239 -7.06 6.77 -29.31
CA GLY A 239 -6.66 7.62 -30.42
C GLY A 239 -5.16 7.85 -30.28
N GLU A 240 -4.41 7.47 -31.31
CA GLU A 240 -2.97 7.69 -31.44
C GLU A 240 -2.53 9.05 -30.89
N GLN A 241 -1.65 9.05 -29.89
CA GLN A 241 -0.80 10.20 -29.64
C GLN A 241 0.58 9.76 -29.14
N ASP A 242 1.52 9.83 -30.09
CA ASP A 242 2.96 9.92 -29.89
C ASP A 242 3.31 10.97 -28.82
N THR A 243 4.11 10.58 -27.83
CA THR A 243 5.28 11.36 -27.38
C THR A 243 6.25 10.44 -26.65
N ASP A 244 7.52 10.54 -27.02
CA ASP A 244 8.68 9.87 -26.42
C ASP A 244 8.87 10.29 -24.95
N GLU A 245 8.21 9.59 -24.03
CA GLU A 245 8.58 9.41 -22.61
C GLU A 245 7.62 8.33 -22.08
N GLU A 246 8.01 7.06 -22.15
CA GLU A 246 7.26 5.92 -21.60
C GLU A 246 7.21 6.03 -20.07
N GLN A 247 6.33 6.90 -19.56
CA GLN A 247 5.88 6.82 -18.18
C GLN A 247 5.01 5.56 -18.06
N PRO A 248 5.11 4.79 -16.96
CA PRO A 248 4.13 3.74 -16.69
C PRO A 248 2.74 4.38 -16.68
N CYS A 249 1.90 3.98 -17.64
CA CYS A 249 0.52 4.44 -17.74
C CYS A 249 -0.29 3.66 -16.70
N PHE A 250 -0.63 4.31 -15.60
CA PHE A 250 -1.54 3.76 -14.60
C PHE A 250 -2.99 4.04 -15.02
N ASP A 251 -3.85 3.04 -14.87
CA ASP A 251 -5.26 3.14 -15.24
C ASP A 251 -6.01 4.00 -14.20
N LEU A 252 -5.80 3.72 -12.91
CA LEU A 252 -6.40 4.47 -11.79
C LEU A 252 -5.34 5.15 -10.93
N VAL A 253 -5.56 6.40 -10.54
CA VAL A 253 -4.67 7.18 -9.66
C VAL A 253 -5.48 7.73 -8.50
N PHE A 254 -5.12 7.33 -7.27
CA PHE A 254 -5.61 7.96 -6.04
C PHE A 254 -4.80 9.22 -5.74
N ALA A 255 -5.47 10.31 -5.34
CA ALA A 255 -4.87 11.65 -5.29
C ALA A 255 -4.10 11.95 -4.00
N ASP A 256 -4.73 11.77 -2.84
CA ASP A 256 -4.23 12.30 -1.57
C ASP A 256 -3.92 11.18 -0.57
N SER A 257 -4.95 10.53 0.00
CA SER A 257 -4.77 9.37 0.89
C SER A 257 -5.81 8.26 0.68
N VAL A 258 -5.40 7.03 1.03
CA VAL A 258 -6.24 5.83 0.90
C VAL A 258 -6.05 4.93 2.12
N ASP A 259 -7.11 4.65 2.85
CA ASP A 259 -7.11 3.77 4.01
C ASP A 259 -8.01 2.55 3.75
N PHE A 260 -7.45 1.36 3.86
CA PHE A 260 -8.11 0.06 3.83
C PHE A 260 -7.78 -0.74 5.10
N SER A 261 -7.47 -0.07 6.20
CA SER A 261 -7.15 -0.69 7.48
C SER A 261 -8.27 -1.62 7.94
N ASP A 262 -7.90 -2.84 8.35
CA ASP A 262 -8.82 -3.90 8.76
C ASP A 262 -9.91 -4.27 7.72
N ALA A 263 -9.79 -3.82 6.46
CA ALA A 263 -10.72 -4.16 5.40
C ALA A 263 -10.61 -5.66 5.05
N THR A 264 -11.75 -6.27 4.73
CA THR A 264 -11.83 -7.70 4.40
C THR A 264 -12.33 -7.90 2.97
N PHE A 265 -11.57 -8.65 2.18
CA PHE A 265 -11.93 -9.01 0.82
C PHE A 265 -12.11 -10.54 0.70
N GLN A 266 -13.35 -11.01 0.57
CA GLN A 266 -13.65 -12.45 0.54
C GLN A 266 -13.49 -13.08 -0.86
N GLN A 267 -13.61 -12.26 -1.90
CA GLN A 267 -13.44 -12.64 -3.31
C GLN A 267 -12.32 -11.82 -3.96
N GLY A 268 -12.24 -11.83 -5.29
CA GLY A 268 -11.19 -11.17 -6.05
C GLY A 268 -11.25 -9.65 -5.91
N VAL A 269 -10.08 -9.02 -5.78
CA VAL A 269 -9.94 -7.56 -5.87
C VAL A 269 -8.93 -7.25 -6.95
N ASP A 270 -9.27 -6.29 -7.80
CA ASP A 270 -8.41 -5.82 -8.86
C ASP A 270 -7.93 -4.39 -8.56
N PHE A 271 -6.66 -4.29 -8.19
CA PHE A 271 -5.87 -3.05 -8.11
C PHE A 271 -4.77 -3.05 -9.18
N SER A 272 -4.92 -3.83 -10.26
CA SER A 272 -3.91 -3.84 -11.32
C SER A 272 -3.75 -2.45 -11.92
N ARG A 273 -2.51 -2.06 -12.19
CA ARG A 273 -2.14 -0.74 -12.74
C ARG A 273 -2.73 0.45 -11.97
N THR A 274 -2.90 0.28 -10.67
CA THR A 274 -3.35 1.35 -9.78
C THR A 274 -2.13 2.06 -9.19
N ARG A 275 -2.15 3.39 -9.20
CA ARG A 275 -1.20 4.22 -8.48
C ARG A 275 -1.83 4.73 -7.19
N PHE A 276 -1.21 4.36 -6.08
CA PHE A 276 -1.47 4.94 -4.78
C PHE A 276 -0.60 6.19 -4.60
N PRO A 277 -1.04 7.16 -3.77
CA PRO A 277 -0.27 8.36 -3.49
C PRO A 277 1.13 7.99 -2.96
N GLU A 278 2.16 8.52 -3.61
CA GLU A 278 3.53 8.46 -3.12
C GLU A 278 3.71 9.57 -2.10
N ASP A 279 4.12 9.24 -0.87
CA ASP A 279 4.65 10.27 0.02
C ASP A 279 6.00 9.93 0.62
N THR A 280 6.79 10.99 0.74
CA THR A 280 8.20 10.98 1.15
C THR A 280 8.39 11.15 2.66
N ASP A 281 7.41 11.62 3.46
CA ASP A 281 7.55 11.72 4.92
C ASP A 281 6.27 12.18 5.69
N SER A 282 5.06 12.22 5.10
CA SER A 282 3.86 12.79 5.76
C SER A 282 2.85 11.75 6.31
N SER A 283 1.98 12.21 7.21
CA SER A 283 1.01 11.44 8.00
C SER A 283 -0.23 10.93 7.24
N GLU A 284 -0.20 10.98 5.92
CA GLU A 284 -1.27 10.56 5.00
C GLU A 284 -0.82 9.30 4.22
N ASP A 285 -0.41 8.26 4.96
CA ASP A 285 0.05 6.98 4.39
C ASP A 285 -1.12 6.23 3.71
N THR A 286 -0.85 5.51 2.61
CA THR A 286 -1.77 4.44 2.19
C THR A 286 -1.74 3.33 3.23
N ASP A 287 -2.81 3.17 4.01
CA ASP A 287 -2.86 2.18 5.08
C ASP A 287 -3.64 0.93 4.65
N LEU A 288 -2.94 -0.20 4.54
CA LEU A 288 -3.48 -1.52 4.28
C LEU A 288 -3.16 -2.45 5.47
N SER A 289 -2.91 -1.88 6.66
CA SER A 289 -2.56 -2.65 7.85
C SER A 289 -3.74 -3.49 8.35
N GLY A 290 -3.44 -4.73 8.77
CA GLY A 290 -4.44 -5.69 9.23
C GLY A 290 -5.39 -6.25 8.15
N ALA A 291 -5.41 -5.66 6.95
CA ALA A 291 -6.35 -6.03 5.88
C ALA A 291 -6.19 -7.48 5.40
N ASP A 292 -7.31 -8.13 5.06
CA ASP A 292 -7.31 -9.43 4.38
C ASP A 292 -7.24 -9.26 2.87
N LEU A 293 -6.02 -9.18 2.35
CA LEU A 293 -5.71 -9.01 0.93
C LEU A 293 -5.45 -10.37 0.24
N THR A 294 -6.08 -11.45 0.69
CA THR A 294 -5.85 -12.78 0.14
C THR A 294 -6.32 -12.88 -1.31
N GLY A 295 -5.40 -13.20 -2.23
CA GLY A 295 -5.73 -13.39 -3.66
C GLY A 295 -5.89 -12.10 -4.47
N VAL A 296 -5.58 -10.93 -3.88
CA VAL A 296 -5.70 -9.63 -4.55
C VAL A 296 -4.69 -9.50 -5.69
N ASN A 297 -5.13 -8.88 -6.80
CA ASN A 297 -4.29 -8.55 -7.95
C ASN A 297 -3.73 -7.13 -7.81
N PHE A 298 -2.43 -7.04 -7.59
CA PHE A 298 -1.63 -5.80 -7.55
C PHE A 298 -0.63 -5.74 -8.73
N THR A 299 -0.93 -6.41 -9.84
CA THR A 299 -0.05 -6.43 -11.01
C THR A 299 0.22 -5.00 -11.52
N GLU A 300 1.50 -4.64 -11.66
CA GLU A 300 1.95 -3.30 -12.08
C GLU A 300 1.44 -2.14 -11.19
N ALA A 301 1.00 -2.42 -9.95
CA ALA A 301 0.54 -1.39 -9.02
C ALA A 301 1.72 -0.61 -8.40
N ASP A 302 1.55 0.70 -8.21
CA ASP A 302 2.49 1.55 -7.47
C ASP A 302 2.03 1.65 -6.02
N LEU A 303 2.67 0.86 -5.15
CA LEU A 303 2.39 0.74 -3.71
C LEU A 303 3.48 1.43 -2.88
N THR A 304 4.20 2.39 -3.47
CA THR A 304 5.34 3.05 -2.82
C THR A 304 4.92 3.68 -1.49
N GLY A 305 5.62 3.32 -0.41
CA GLY A 305 5.37 3.87 0.93
C GLY A 305 4.20 3.24 1.70
N ALA A 306 3.36 2.44 1.06
CA ALA A 306 2.16 1.86 1.66
C ALA A 306 2.45 0.98 2.89
N SER A 307 1.50 0.96 3.82
CA SER A 307 1.56 0.17 5.05
C SER A 307 0.83 -1.16 4.89
N PHE A 308 1.55 -2.27 4.94
CA PHE A 308 1.00 -3.63 4.96
C PHE A 308 1.25 -4.31 6.31
N GLU A 309 1.41 -3.53 7.39
CA GLU A 309 1.70 -4.12 8.70
C GLU A 309 0.62 -5.13 9.09
N ARG A 310 1.01 -6.37 9.38
CA ARG A 310 0.10 -7.47 9.75
C ARG A 310 -0.98 -7.84 8.71
N ALA A 311 -0.85 -7.37 7.47
CA ALA A 311 -1.79 -7.70 6.40
C ALA A 311 -1.66 -9.15 5.92
N LEU A 312 -2.75 -9.73 5.42
CA LEU A 312 -2.76 -11.06 4.81
C LEU A 312 -2.58 -10.95 3.29
N LEU A 313 -1.35 -11.10 2.82
CA LEU A 313 -0.99 -11.06 1.38
C LEU A 313 -0.84 -12.47 0.78
N THR A 314 -1.67 -13.42 1.22
CA THR A 314 -1.56 -14.82 0.79
C THR A 314 -2.14 -14.99 -0.62
N ARG A 315 -1.43 -15.67 -1.52
CA ARG A 315 -1.83 -15.86 -2.94
C ARG A 315 -2.02 -14.57 -3.75
N THR A 316 -1.46 -13.44 -3.32
CA THR A 316 -1.53 -12.18 -4.08
C THR A 316 -0.68 -12.21 -5.35
N GLU A 317 -1.09 -11.41 -6.34
CA GLU A 317 -0.31 -11.17 -7.55
C GLU A 317 0.39 -9.81 -7.47
N LEU A 318 1.71 -9.80 -7.29
CA LEU A 318 2.55 -8.60 -7.16
C LEU A 318 3.52 -8.47 -8.35
N LEU A 319 3.11 -8.96 -9.52
CA LEU A 319 3.93 -9.00 -10.73
C LEU A 319 4.21 -7.56 -11.21
N GLY A 320 5.47 -7.13 -11.24
CA GLY A 320 5.82 -5.76 -11.63
C GLY A 320 5.35 -4.66 -10.66
N ALA A 321 4.86 -5.02 -9.47
CA ALA A 321 4.41 -4.05 -8.47
C ALA A 321 5.60 -3.31 -7.84
N ASN A 322 5.43 -2.02 -7.55
CA ASN A 322 6.41 -1.22 -6.83
C ASN A 322 6.09 -1.16 -5.33
N LEU A 323 6.85 -1.89 -4.52
CA LEU A 323 6.76 -1.98 -3.07
C LEU A 323 7.87 -1.15 -2.37
N ALA A 324 8.50 -0.21 -3.07
CA ALA A 324 9.54 0.63 -2.49
C ALA A 324 9.05 1.34 -1.22
N ARG A 325 9.87 1.37 -0.16
CA ARG A 325 9.56 2.05 1.11
C ARG A 325 8.32 1.53 1.87
N THR A 326 7.74 0.40 1.46
CA THR A 326 6.57 -0.18 2.15
C THR A 326 6.89 -0.67 3.57
N LYS A 327 5.88 -0.67 4.44
CA LYS A 327 5.94 -1.28 5.78
C LYS A 327 5.37 -2.70 5.71
N LEU A 328 6.24 -3.72 5.78
CA LEU A 328 5.84 -5.13 5.63
C LEU A 328 5.92 -5.94 6.93
N TYR A 329 6.04 -5.28 8.08
CA TYR A 329 6.20 -5.99 9.36
C TYR A 329 4.98 -6.85 9.68
N GLY A 330 5.20 -8.14 9.95
CA GLY A 330 4.13 -9.09 10.26
C GLY A 330 3.23 -9.46 9.08
N ALA A 331 3.50 -8.98 7.85
CA ALA A 331 2.71 -9.29 6.67
C ALA A 331 2.87 -10.77 6.26
N LEU A 332 1.77 -11.44 5.92
CA LEU A 332 1.79 -12.85 5.52
C LEU A 332 1.78 -13.02 4.00
N LEU A 333 2.96 -13.08 3.39
CA LEU A 333 3.18 -13.20 1.93
C LEU A 333 3.15 -14.66 1.39
N GLY A 334 2.35 -15.55 1.99
CA GLY A 334 2.36 -16.97 1.65
C GLY A 334 1.86 -17.24 0.23
N ASN A 335 2.66 -17.92 -0.62
CA ASN A 335 2.34 -18.15 -2.03
C ASN A 335 2.05 -16.87 -2.85
N ALA A 336 2.53 -15.71 -2.41
CA ALA A 336 2.46 -14.49 -3.21
C ALA A 336 3.36 -14.63 -4.45
N ARG A 337 2.90 -14.10 -5.58
CA ARG A 337 3.61 -14.18 -6.87
C ARG A 337 4.38 -12.88 -7.10
N ILE A 338 5.70 -12.98 -7.24
CA ILE A 338 6.58 -11.85 -7.59
C ILE A 338 7.47 -12.21 -8.77
N ASN A 339 7.92 -11.21 -9.53
CA ASN A 339 8.85 -11.39 -10.64
C ASN A 339 10.09 -10.50 -10.47
N ARG A 340 10.92 -10.38 -11.51
CA ARG A 340 12.12 -9.53 -11.49
C ARG A 340 11.82 -8.04 -11.60
N GLU A 341 10.62 -7.68 -12.03
CA GLU A 341 10.16 -6.31 -12.19
C GLU A 341 9.55 -5.79 -10.88
N THR A 342 9.15 -6.68 -9.95
CA THR A 342 8.72 -6.29 -8.62
C THR A 342 9.86 -5.63 -7.85
N THR A 343 9.73 -4.34 -7.54
CA THR A 343 10.74 -3.56 -6.81
C THR A 343 10.37 -3.49 -5.33
N PHE A 344 11.27 -3.88 -4.43
CA PHE A 344 11.10 -3.69 -2.98
C PHE A 344 11.86 -2.48 -2.46
N TRP A 345 12.87 -2.07 -3.21
CA TRP A 345 13.84 -1.03 -2.87
C TRP A 345 13.79 0.01 -3.97
N LEU A 346 14.19 1.24 -3.67
CA LEU A 346 14.47 2.20 -4.73
C LEU A 346 15.70 1.71 -5.48
N ASP A 347 15.57 1.55 -6.80
CA ASP A 347 16.74 1.43 -7.65
C ASP A 347 17.48 2.76 -7.55
N GLY A 348 18.56 2.76 -6.78
CA GLY A 348 19.47 3.90 -6.74
C GLY A 348 19.96 4.13 -8.17
N ASN A 349 19.40 5.14 -8.83
CA ASN A 349 19.92 5.66 -10.08
C ASN A 349 21.43 5.82 -9.93
N GLU A 350 22.16 5.49 -10.99
CA GLU A 350 23.63 5.44 -11.10
C GLU A 350 24.34 6.78 -10.79
N ASP A 351 23.63 7.80 -10.30
CA ASP A 351 24.09 9.16 -9.99
C ASP A 351 24.74 9.34 -8.62
N ASP A 352 24.80 8.29 -7.79
CA ASP A 352 25.44 8.31 -6.47
C ASP A 352 26.99 8.30 -6.52
N ALA A 353 27.56 8.84 -7.60
CA ALA A 353 28.97 9.14 -7.78
C ALA A 353 29.38 10.52 -7.21
N HIS A 354 28.42 11.38 -6.84
CA HIS A 354 28.71 12.76 -6.41
C HIS A 354 27.92 13.19 -5.17
N ARG A 355 28.41 12.82 -3.98
CA ARG A 355 28.10 13.62 -2.78
C ARG A 355 29.31 13.78 -1.87
N GLU A 356 29.73 15.05 -1.74
CA GLU A 356 30.92 15.51 -1.02
C GLU A 356 30.85 15.24 0.49
N PRO A 357 32.01 15.10 1.17
CA PRO A 357 32.07 14.74 2.58
C PRO A 357 31.99 15.97 3.50
N ASP A 358 31.09 15.91 4.48
CA ASP A 358 30.93 16.89 5.56
C ASP A 358 32.22 17.08 6.38
N GLY A 359 32.49 18.36 6.68
CA GLY A 359 33.75 18.92 7.15
C GLY A 359 33.95 18.83 8.66
N SER A 360 34.36 17.66 9.15
CA SER A 360 34.83 17.50 10.54
C SER A 360 36.38 17.48 10.65
N PRO A 361 36.96 17.97 11.77
CA PRO A 361 38.40 18.20 11.88
C PRO A 361 39.22 16.92 12.09
N PHE A 362 40.45 16.95 11.59
CA PHE A 362 41.45 15.89 11.57
C PHE A 362 41.92 15.51 12.99
N PRO A 363 41.87 14.23 13.41
CA PRO A 363 42.89 13.24 13.03
C PRO A 363 42.37 11.78 13.03
N VAL A 364 41.51 11.39 12.08
CA VAL A 364 41.00 9.99 12.01
C VAL A 364 41.04 9.44 10.58
N ARG A 365 42.12 9.70 9.84
CA ARG A 365 42.29 9.21 8.46
C ARG A 365 42.76 7.75 8.36
N ALA A 366 43.45 7.22 9.38
CA ALA A 366 43.91 5.82 9.37
C ALA A 366 42.77 4.82 9.68
N LEU A 367 41.87 5.15 10.61
CA LEU A 367 40.71 4.32 10.96
C LEU A 367 39.59 4.37 9.91
N ARG A 368 39.51 5.41 9.06
CA ARG A 368 38.50 5.50 8.00
C ARG A 368 38.73 4.55 6.82
N ARG A 369 39.95 4.03 6.62
CA ARG A 369 40.22 3.04 5.56
C ARG A 369 39.58 1.67 5.87
N VAL A 370 39.39 1.36 7.15
CA VAL A 370 38.56 0.22 7.60
C VAL A 370 37.07 0.54 7.44
N LYS A 371 36.67 1.81 7.62
CA LYS A 371 35.28 2.27 7.40
C LYS A 371 34.86 2.27 5.91
N MET A 372 35.79 2.28 4.95
CA MET A 372 35.50 2.11 3.51
C MET A 372 34.91 0.74 3.15
N VAL A 373 35.06 -0.29 3.99
CA VAL A 373 34.41 -1.59 3.80
C VAL A 373 32.89 -1.50 4.02
N PHE A 374 32.44 -0.49 4.78
CA PHE A 374 31.05 -0.15 5.01
C PHE A 374 30.68 1.07 4.16
N ARG A 375 30.58 0.86 2.84
CA ARG A 375 29.79 1.75 1.99
C ARG A 375 28.36 1.69 2.56
N GLU A 376 27.85 2.78 3.11
CA GLU A 376 26.47 2.89 3.59
C GLU A 376 25.57 2.69 2.37
N ARG A 377 25.20 1.44 2.11
CA ARG A 377 24.17 1.10 1.14
C ARG A 377 22.87 1.73 1.61
N GLU A 378 22.04 2.12 0.64
CA GLU A 378 20.69 2.55 0.93
C GLU A 378 19.96 1.49 1.77
N PRO A 379 19.08 1.93 2.69
CA PRO A 379 18.23 1.03 3.46
C PRO A 379 17.45 0.14 2.51
N TYR A 380 17.40 -1.16 2.79
CA TYR A 380 16.51 -2.03 2.04
C TYR A 380 15.08 -1.80 2.55
N CYS A 381 14.75 -2.12 3.81
CA CYS A 381 13.41 -1.88 4.35
C CYS A 381 13.30 -0.60 5.19
N ARG A 382 12.06 -0.11 5.38
CA ARG A 382 11.73 1.07 6.21
C ARG A 382 12.18 0.96 7.67
N TYR A 383 12.27 -0.27 8.21
CA TYR A 383 12.75 -0.50 9.58
C TYR A 383 14.28 -0.63 9.69
N ASP A 384 15.03 -0.63 8.57
CA ASP A 384 16.49 -0.67 8.65
C ASP A 384 17.00 0.60 9.35
N PRO A 385 17.95 0.50 10.30
CA PRO A 385 18.56 1.68 10.92
C PRO A 385 19.20 2.69 9.97
N ARG A 386 19.46 2.30 8.71
CA ARG A 386 19.95 3.20 7.65
C ARG A 386 18.85 4.01 7.00
N TYR A 387 17.58 3.73 7.32
CA TYR A 387 16.44 4.37 6.71
C TYR A 387 16.33 5.81 7.18
N ARG A 388 16.46 6.75 6.23
CA ARG A 388 16.56 8.19 6.52
C ARG A 388 15.22 8.82 6.90
N GLY A 389 14.10 8.25 6.47
CA GLY A 389 12.74 8.75 6.77
C GLY A 389 12.15 8.26 8.09
N SER A 390 12.94 7.65 8.99
CA SER A 390 12.43 7.26 10.31
C SER A 390 12.64 8.39 11.31
N ASN A 391 11.54 9.04 11.72
CA ASN A 391 11.51 9.97 12.86
C ASN A 391 11.59 9.25 14.23
N GLY A 392 11.53 7.91 14.25
CA GLY A 392 11.55 7.06 15.45
C GLY A 392 12.83 6.20 15.60
N GLU A 393 12.98 5.56 16.77
CA GLU A 393 14.05 4.59 17.01
C GLU A 393 13.93 3.41 16.04
N PRO A 394 15.03 3.02 15.38
CA PRO A 394 14.98 1.93 14.41
C PRO A 394 14.73 0.60 15.10
N ASP A 395 13.67 -0.09 14.68
CA ASP A 395 13.28 -1.38 15.23
C ASP A 395 13.99 -2.52 14.49
N LEU A 396 15.09 -2.98 15.11
CA LEU A 396 15.92 -4.07 14.59
C LEU A 396 15.17 -5.40 14.50
N GLU A 397 14.23 -5.65 15.42
CA GLU A 397 13.44 -6.87 15.44
C GLU A 397 12.51 -6.91 14.22
N LYS A 398 11.76 -5.82 14.00
CA LYS A 398 10.89 -5.68 12.83
C LYS A 398 11.68 -5.81 11.52
N ALA A 399 12.84 -5.16 11.43
CA ALA A 399 13.69 -5.25 10.24
C ALA A 399 14.14 -6.69 9.97
N GLY A 400 14.58 -7.41 11.01
CA GLY A 400 15.02 -8.80 10.90
C GLY A 400 13.93 -9.75 10.39
N GLU A 401 12.70 -9.56 10.87
CA GLU A 401 11.53 -10.32 10.42
C GLU A 401 11.17 -10.01 8.97
N VAL A 402 11.12 -8.74 8.58
CA VAL A 402 10.83 -8.32 7.20
C VAL A 402 11.83 -8.96 6.22
N TYR A 403 13.13 -8.92 6.53
CA TYR A 403 14.12 -9.58 5.69
C TYR A 403 13.92 -11.09 5.59
N ALA A 404 13.52 -11.75 6.68
CA ALA A 404 13.27 -13.20 6.67
C ALA A 404 12.06 -13.55 5.80
N THR A 405 10.98 -12.76 5.88
CA THR A 405 9.78 -12.94 5.06
C THR A 405 10.09 -12.73 3.58
N LEU A 406 10.81 -11.66 3.23
CA LEU A 406 11.20 -11.37 1.85
C LEU A 406 12.20 -12.40 1.29
N GLU A 407 13.14 -12.88 2.10
CA GLU A 407 14.04 -13.97 1.71
C GLU A 407 13.25 -15.25 1.37
N ARG A 408 12.25 -15.60 2.18
CA ARG A 408 11.38 -16.74 1.93
C ARG A 408 10.58 -16.55 0.64
N LEU A 409 9.94 -15.40 0.47
CA LEU A 409 9.17 -15.07 -0.72
C LEU A 409 10.01 -15.14 -2.00
N ALA A 410 11.22 -14.60 -1.96
CA ALA A 410 12.17 -14.63 -3.07
C ALA A 410 12.58 -16.07 -3.43
N ASN A 411 12.79 -16.93 -2.44
CA ASN A 411 13.08 -18.35 -2.67
C ASN A 411 11.88 -19.09 -3.26
N GLU A 412 10.66 -18.84 -2.77
CA GLU A 412 9.42 -19.43 -3.29
C GLU A 412 9.19 -19.05 -4.77
N ASN A 413 9.62 -17.85 -5.17
CA ASN A 413 9.51 -17.35 -6.55
C ASN A 413 10.77 -17.55 -7.41
N SER A 414 11.77 -18.32 -6.93
CA SER A 414 13.02 -18.59 -7.66
C SER A 414 13.81 -17.33 -8.08
N LEU A 415 13.87 -16.33 -7.19
CA LEU A 415 14.58 -15.06 -7.36
C LEU A 415 15.86 -15.03 -6.49
N PRO A 416 16.98 -15.64 -6.93
CA PRO A 416 18.19 -15.80 -6.11
C PRO A 416 18.91 -14.48 -5.79
N GLY A 417 18.76 -13.47 -6.65
CA GLY A 417 19.33 -12.13 -6.43
C GLY A 417 18.71 -11.46 -5.21
N LEU A 418 17.38 -11.30 -5.23
CA LEU A 418 16.60 -10.74 -4.12
C LEU A 418 16.78 -11.54 -2.83
N ALA A 419 16.80 -12.88 -2.91
CA ALA A 419 17.04 -13.73 -1.75
C ALA A 419 18.43 -13.48 -1.12
N SER A 420 19.47 -13.29 -1.94
CA SER A 420 20.82 -12.96 -1.45
C SER A 420 20.86 -11.58 -0.77
N GLU A 421 20.18 -10.59 -1.33
CA GLU A 421 20.10 -9.25 -0.75
C GLU A 421 19.38 -9.24 0.59
N CYS A 422 18.23 -9.91 0.69
CA CYS A 422 17.48 -10.05 1.94
C CYS A 422 18.29 -10.80 3.02
N PHE A 423 18.99 -11.87 2.62
CA PHE A 423 19.88 -12.61 3.52
C PHE A 423 20.99 -11.72 4.08
N LEU A 424 21.62 -10.89 3.25
CA LEU A 424 22.65 -9.95 3.67
C LEU A 424 22.07 -8.86 4.59
N GLY A 425 20.93 -8.28 4.24
CA GLY A 425 20.22 -7.30 5.07
C GLY A 425 19.93 -7.84 6.47
N ARG A 426 19.42 -9.06 6.56
CA ARG A 426 19.16 -9.76 7.83
C ARG A 426 20.42 -9.94 8.67
N LYS A 427 21.55 -10.29 8.05
CA LYS A 427 22.84 -10.44 8.74
C LYS A 427 23.42 -9.12 9.22
N ASP A 428 23.22 -8.05 8.47
CA ASP A 428 23.64 -6.70 8.88
C ASP A 428 22.82 -6.22 10.08
N VAL A 429 21.50 -6.44 10.10
CA VAL A 429 20.62 -6.13 11.23
C VAL A 429 20.99 -6.94 12.47
N GLN A 430 21.15 -8.26 12.33
CA GLN A 430 21.54 -9.15 13.43
C GLN A 430 22.90 -8.75 14.04
N LEU A 431 23.85 -8.33 13.20
CA LEU A 431 25.14 -7.84 13.71
C LEU A 431 24.95 -6.60 14.58
N ARG A 432 24.09 -5.66 14.19
CA ARG A 432 23.80 -4.44 14.95
C ARG A 432 23.08 -4.73 16.26
N GLU A 433 22.16 -5.68 16.27
CA GLU A 433 21.50 -6.18 17.49
C GLU A 433 22.54 -6.67 18.51
N TYR A 434 23.52 -7.47 18.08
CA TYR A 434 24.60 -7.91 18.99
C TYR A 434 25.47 -6.77 19.52
N TRP A 435 25.67 -5.70 18.74
CA TRP A 435 26.36 -4.50 19.20
C TRP A 435 25.57 -3.77 20.27
N HIS A 436 24.25 -3.65 20.08
CA HIS A 436 23.34 -3.06 21.06
C HIS A 436 23.35 -3.83 22.38
N ASP A 437 23.27 -5.15 22.31
CA ASP A 437 23.25 -6.04 23.49
C ASP A 437 24.63 -6.23 24.15
N CYS A 438 25.69 -5.58 23.65
CA CYS A 438 27.07 -5.67 24.14
C CYS A 438 27.62 -7.11 24.20
N ASN A 439 27.12 -8.02 23.35
CA ASN A 439 27.53 -9.43 23.37
C ASN A 439 28.79 -9.67 22.52
N THR A 440 29.95 -9.42 23.11
CA THR A 440 31.27 -9.52 22.44
C THR A 440 31.53 -10.86 21.75
N THR A 441 31.06 -11.97 22.30
CA THR A 441 31.27 -13.30 21.71
C THR A 441 30.52 -13.48 20.39
N MET A 442 29.25 -13.03 20.34
CA MET A 442 28.41 -13.14 19.15
C MET A 442 28.83 -12.14 18.07
N ILE A 443 29.31 -10.96 18.47
CA ILE A 443 29.89 -9.97 17.56
C ILE A 443 31.08 -10.59 16.82
N VAL A 444 32.06 -11.15 17.54
CA VAL A 444 33.24 -11.75 16.90
C VAL A 444 32.85 -12.92 15.99
N ARG A 445 31.94 -13.78 16.45
CA ARG A 445 31.46 -14.94 15.69
C ARG A 445 30.77 -14.55 14.37
N SER A 446 30.07 -13.42 14.35
CA SER A 446 29.33 -12.95 13.18
C SER A 446 30.16 -12.03 12.27
N PHE A 447 31.12 -11.31 12.85
CA PHE A 447 31.98 -10.38 12.14
C PHE A 447 33.03 -11.08 11.28
N VAL A 448 33.69 -12.13 11.80
CA VAL A 448 34.75 -12.84 11.07
C VAL A 448 34.27 -13.42 9.72
N PRO A 449 33.11 -14.12 9.63
CA PRO A 449 32.59 -14.59 8.34
C PRO A 449 32.20 -13.47 7.36
N ASN A 450 31.76 -12.31 7.86
CA ASN A 450 31.44 -11.17 7.01
C ASN A 450 32.70 -10.58 6.37
N LEU A 451 33.76 -10.44 7.17
CA LEU A 451 35.05 -9.92 6.72
C LEU A 451 35.70 -10.84 5.68
N VAL A 452 35.72 -12.15 5.97
CA VAL A 452 36.43 -13.13 5.14
C VAL A 452 35.67 -13.48 3.86
N ALA A 453 34.37 -13.73 3.95
CA ALA A 453 33.61 -14.32 2.85
C ALA A 453 32.30 -13.59 2.53
N ARG A 454 31.99 -12.47 3.21
CA ARG A 454 30.68 -11.81 3.16
C ARG A 454 29.54 -12.82 3.40
N TYR A 455 29.64 -13.57 4.49
CA TYR A 455 28.71 -14.66 4.82
C TYR A 455 28.59 -15.74 3.72
N GLY A 456 29.65 -15.90 2.92
CA GLY A 456 29.74 -16.89 1.86
C GLY A 456 29.22 -16.43 0.49
N GLU A 457 28.98 -15.13 0.29
CA GLU A 457 28.45 -14.58 -0.96
C GLU A 457 29.53 -14.08 -1.93
N SER A 458 30.73 -13.73 -1.44
CA SER A 458 31.79 -13.12 -2.28
C SER A 458 33.09 -13.93 -2.31
N PRO A 459 33.41 -14.66 -3.40
CA PRO A 459 34.67 -15.39 -3.53
C PRO A 459 35.88 -14.45 -3.64
N SER A 460 35.70 -13.26 -4.19
CA SER A 460 36.77 -12.25 -4.29
C SER A 460 37.33 -11.85 -2.92
N ARG A 461 36.48 -11.68 -1.90
CA ARG A 461 36.93 -11.35 -0.54
C ARG A 461 37.74 -12.47 0.12
N VAL A 462 37.41 -13.73 -0.20
CA VAL A 462 38.17 -14.88 0.31
C VAL A 462 39.57 -14.89 -0.30
N LEU A 463 39.67 -14.58 -1.60
CA LEU A 463 40.96 -14.44 -2.28
C LEU A 463 41.76 -13.24 -1.75
N GLU A 464 41.12 -12.08 -1.57
CA GLU A 464 41.74 -10.88 -1.01
C GLU A 464 42.26 -11.13 0.41
N THR A 465 41.47 -11.78 1.27
CA THR A 465 41.93 -12.14 2.63
C THR A 465 43.07 -13.13 2.61
N GLY A 466 43.08 -14.11 1.70
CA GLY A 466 44.22 -15.01 1.51
C GLY A 466 45.49 -14.25 1.10
N VAL A 467 45.41 -13.32 0.15
CA VAL A 467 46.55 -12.47 -0.26
C VAL A 467 47.05 -11.63 0.91
N VAL A 468 46.14 -11.02 1.68
CA VAL A 468 46.52 -10.23 2.87
C VAL A 468 47.20 -11.10 3.93
N THR A 469 46.71 -12.31 4.19
CA THR A 469 47.35 -13.25 5.12
C THR A 469 48.77 -13.57 4.69
N VAL A 470 48.99 -13.91 3.42
CA VAL A 470 50.34 -14.20 2.88
C VAL A 470 51.26 -12.98 3.01
N LEU A 471 50.77 -11.78 2.71
CA LEU A 471 51.57 -10.56 2.85
C LEU A 471 51.94 -10.28 4.32
N VAL A 472 51.00 -10.44 5.24
CA VAL A 472 51.22 -10.18 6.68
C VAL A 472 52.17 -11.21 7.29
N CYS A 473 51.99 -12.49 6.98
CA CYS A 473 52.88 -13.56 7.45
C CYS A 473 54.28 -13.42 6.84
N GLY A 474 54.40 -13.18 5.54
CA GLY A 474 55.69 -12.93 4.88
C GLY A 474 56.46 -11.74 5.47
N LEU A 475 55.75 -10.63 5.76
CA LEU A 475 56.35 -9.48 6.45
C LEU A 475 56.73 -9.79 7.90
N ALA A 476 55.97 -10.64 8.59
CA ALA A 476 56.30 -11.07 9.95
C ALA A 476 57.54 -11.98 9.97
N TYR A 477 57.70 -12.88 8.99
CA TYR A 477 58.91 -13.72 8.90
C TYR A 477 60.17 -12.89 8.68
N ASP A 478 60.09 -11.86 7.83
CA ASP A 478 61.19 -10.93 7.55
C ASP A 478 61.49 -10.01 8.75
N ALA A 479 60.46 -9.38 9.33
CA ALA A 479 60.64 -8.39 10.41
C ALA A 479 61.19 -8.99 11.71
N PHE A 480 60.95 -10.28 11.97
CA PHE A 480 61.39 -10.98 13.18
C PHE A 480 62.49 -12.01 12.91
N ASP A 481 63.04 -12.06 11.69
CA ASP A 481 64.12 -12.98 11.28
C ASP A 481 63.83 -14.44 11.66
N LEU A 482 62.65 -14.93 11.24
CA LEU A 482 62.08 -16.21 11.69
C LEU A 482 62.40 -17.38 10.74
N LEU A 483 63.12 -17.14 9.63
CA LEU A 483 63.42 -18.12 8.60
C LEU A 483 64.91 -18.30 8.38
N GLU A 484 65.32 -19.55 8.15
CA GLU A 484 66.68 -19.92 7.74
C GLU A 484 66.61 -20.82 6.51
N HIS A 485 67.64 -20.72 5.66
CA HIS A 485 67.83 -21.59 4.51
C HIS A 485 68.16 -23.01 4.98
N ALA A 486 67.58 -24.03 4.34
CA ALA A 486 67.80 -25.42 4.74
C ALA A 486 69.24 -25.91 4.44
N ASP A 487 69.84 -25.45 3.34
CA ASP A 487 71.09 -25.99 2.80
C ASP A 487 72.23 -24.95 2.66
N SER A 488 72.02 -23.68 3.03
CA SER A 488 73.03 -22.62 2.85
C SER A 488 73.07 -21.61 3.99
N GLU A 489 74.25 -21.13 4.37
CA GLU A 489 74.37 -20.02 5.32
C GLU A 489 74.15 -18.68 4.59
N GLY A 490 73.03 -18.01 4.85
CA GLY A 490 72.68 -16.72 4.23
C GLY A 490 71.42 -16.10 4.84
N THR A 491 71.37 -14.77 4.86
CA THR A 491 70.19 -14.00 5.34
C THR A 491 69.06 -14.12 4.34
N VAL A 492 67.87 -14.47 4.80
CA VAL A 492 66.65 -14.57 3.98
C VAL A 492 66.20 -13.15 3.59
N THR A 493 65.87 -12.96 2.32
CA THR A 493 65.34 -11.70 1.81
C THR A 493 63.82 -11.62 1.97
N LEU A 494 63.26 -10.40 2.01
CA LEU A 494 61.81 -10.18 2.06
C LEU A 494 61.03 -10.96 0.97
N PHE A 495 61.59 -11.09 -0.22
CA PHE A 495 60.95 -11.84 -1.31
C PHE A 495 60.92 -13.35 -1.03
N GLU A 496 61.99 -13.89 -0.45
CA GLU A 496 62.07 -15.30 -0.03
C GLU A 496 61.13 -15.59 1.14
N SER A 497 60.97 -14.64 2.09
CA SER A 497 59.99 -14.72 3.18
C SER A 497 58.54 -14.72 2.66
N LEU A 498 58.23 -13.91 1.65
CA LEU A 498 56.93 -13.90 0.97
C LEU A 498 56.68 -15.20 0.18
N TYR A 499 57.71 -15.71 -0.48
CA TYR A 499 57.67 -17.00 -1.19
C TYR A 499 57.40 -18.15 -0.22
N PHE A 500 58.10 -18.21 0.92
CA PHE A 500 57.87 -19.20 1.96
C PHE A 500 56.45 -19.12 2.54
N SER A 501 55.96 -17.92 2.81
CA SER A 501 54.58 -17.68 3.26
C SER A 501 53.55 -18.19 2.24
N GLY A 502 53.72 -17.88 0.95
CA GLY A 502 52.83 -18.40 -0.10
C GLY A 502 52.83 -19.92 -0.22
N LEU A 503 53.98 -20.58 -0.09
CA LEU A 503 54.08 -22.05 -0.10
C LEU A 503 53.45 -22.69 1.14
N THR A 504 53.64 -22.06 2.30
CA THR A 504 53.09 -22.53 3.58
C THR A 504 51.58 -22.39 3.60
N PHE A 505 51.06 -21.25 3.12
CA PHE A 505 49.63 -21.00 2.96
C PHE A 505 48.95 -21.99 2.00
N THR A 506 49.61 -22.32 0.88
CA THR A 506 49.09 -23.28 -0.11
C THR A 506 49.40 -24.74 0.25
N THR A 507 50.12 -24.99 1.34
CA THR A 507 50.55 -26.32 1.80
C THR A 507 51.45 -27.09 0.83
N LEU A 508 52.10 -26.40 -0.13
CA LEU A 508 52.95 -27.01 -1.17
C LEU A 508 54.33 -27.47 -0.64
N GLY A 509 54.95 -26.70 0.25
CA GLY A 509 56.17 -27.05 1.00
C GLY A 509 57.31 -27.71 0.21
N TYR A 510 58.12 -26.94 -0.54
CA TYR A 510 59.27 -27.48 -1.30
C TYR A 510 60.51 -27.82 -0.45
N GLY A 511 60.59 -27.32 0.79
CA GLY A 511 61.65 -27.65 1.74
C GLY A 511 62.90 -26.75 1.68
N ASP A 512 62.89 -25.70 0.86
CA ASP A 512 64.03 -24.80 0.67
C ASP A 512 64.37 -23.95 1.93
N PHE A 513 63.36 -23.69 2.77
CA PHE A 513 63.46 -22.88 3.99
C PHE A 513 62.84 -23.60 5.18
N THR A 514 63.39 -23.36 6.37
CA THR A 514 62.87 -23.89 7.63
C THR A 514 62.73 -22.78 8.67
N PRO A 515 61.75 -22.88 9.58
CA PRO A 515 61.60 -21.91 10.66
C PRO A 515 62.76 -22.02 11.65
N ALA A 516 63.46 -20.90 11.85
CA ALA A 516 64.68 -20.81 12.68
C ALA A 516 64.41 -21.11 14.17
N ASN A 517 63.23 -20.70 14.66
CA ASN A 517 62.88 -20.71 16.08
C ASN A 517 61.48 -21.30 16.32
N SER A 518 61.18 -21.68 17.57
CA SER A 518 59.86 -22.17 17.98
C SER A 518 58.73 -21.19 17.63
N THR A 519 59.00 -19.87 17.66
CA THR A 519 58.05 -18.84 17.24
C THR A 519 57.72 -18.92 15.74
N GLY A 520 58.73 -19.13 14.89
CA GLY A 520 58.54 -19.32 13.45
C GLY A 520 57.79 -20.61 13.14
N GLN A 521 58.04 -21.68 13.91
CA GLN A 521 57.30 -22.94 13.79
C GLN A 521 55.82 -22.76 14.12
N VAL A 522 55.49 -22.05 15.20
CA VAL A 522 54.08 -21.78 15.56
C VAL A 522 53.40 -20.92 14.50
N LEU A 523 54.08 -19.90 13.96
CA LEU A 523 53.54 -19.04 12.91
C LEU A 523 53.27 -19.83 11.62
N ALA A 524 54.20 -20.69 11.20
CA ALA A 524 54.03 -21.54 10.01
C ALA A 524 52.88 -22.53 10.15
N VAL A 525 52.71 -23.14 11.33
CA VAL A 525 51.56 -24.02 11.61
C VAL A 525 50.25 -23.24 11.58
N ALA A 526 50.20 -22.06 12.19
CA ALA A 526 49.01 -21.21 12.20
C ALA A 526 48.63 -20.73 10.79
N GLU A 527 49.61 -20.36 9.98
CA GLU A 527 49.43 -19.93 8.60
C GLU A 527 48.92 -21.07 7.72
N ALA A 528 49.52 -22.26 7.80
CA ALA A 528 49.07 -23.44 7.06
C ALA A 528 47.62 -23.84 7.42
N LEU A 529 47.28 -23.82 8.71
CA LEU A 529 45.90 -24.06 9.16
C LEU A 529 44.92 -23.02 8.60
N THR A 530 45.31 -21.74 8.62
CA THR A 530 44.49 -20.65 8.08
C THR A 530 44.29 -20.80 6.56
N GLY A 531 45.34 -21.18 5.83
CA GLY A 531 45.29 -21.45 4.39
C GLY A 531 44.31 -22.57 4.03
N VAL A 532 44.36 -23.70 4.75
CA VAL A 532 43.41 -24.81 4.55
C VAL A 532 41.97 -24.38 4.83
N ILE A 533 41.73 -23.60 5.90
CA ILE A 533 40.39 -23.08 6.23
C ILE A 533 39.88 -22.14 5.12
N LEU A 534 40.71 -21.21 4.64
CA LEU A 534 40.33 -20.27 3.58
C LEU A 534 40.07 -20.98 2.25
N LEU A 535 40.86 -21.99 1.91
CA LEU A 535 40.61 -22.82 0.73
C LEU A 535 39.28 -23.57 0.84
N ALA A 536 38.97 -24.15 2.01
CA ALA A 536 37.70 -24.82 2.25
C ALA A 536 36.51 -23.85 2.13
N ILE A 537 36.63 -22.63 2.68
CA ILE A 537 35.62 -21.57 2.53
C ILE A 537 35.47 -21.17 1.07
N LEU A 538 36.57 -21.03 0.32
CA LEU A 538 36.53 -20.68 -1.10
C LEU A 538 35.75 -21.72 -1.91
N VAL A 539 36.03 -23.01 -1.68
CA VAL A 539 35.30 -24.12 -2.31
C VAL A 539 33.83 -24.10 -1.92
N PHE A 540 33.51 -23.85 -0.65
CA PHE A 540 32.13 -23.71 -0.18
C PHE A 540 31.39 -22.56 -0.88
N VAL A 541 32.04 -21.40 -1.03
CA VAL A 541 31.46 -20.23 -1.73
C VAL A 541 31.20 -20.52 -3.20
N PHE A 542 32.15 -21.17 -3.89
CA PHE A 542 31.95 -21.59 -5.27
C PHE A 542 30.85 -22.63 -5.41
N GLY A 543 30.79 -23.61 -4.51
CA GLY A 543 29.73 -24.62 -4.47
C GLY A 543 28.35 -23.98 -4.32
N ARG A 544 28.20 -23.04 -3.39
CA ARG A 544 26.93 -22.33 -3.15
C ARG A 544 26.50 -21.48 -4.34
N ARG A 545 27.45 -20.89 -5.08
CA ARG A 545 27.17 -20.14 -6.32
C ARG A 545 26.77 -21.04 -7.49
N ALA A 546 27.30 -22.26 -7.57
CA ALA A 546 26.99 -23.20 -8.64
C ALA A 546 25.60 -23.86 -8.48
N THR A 547 25.06 -23.89 -7.26
CA THR A 547 23.74 -24.46 -6.94
C THR A 547 22.58 -23.48 -7.03
N ARG A 548 22.86 -22.19 -7.24
CA ARG A 548 21.87 -21.14 -7.53
C ARG A 548 21.81 -20.93 -9.02
#